data_AF-A0A4X1TI20-F1
#
_entry.id   AF-A0A4X1TI20-F1
#
_cell.length_a   1.000
_cell.length_b   1.000
_cell.length_c   1.000
_cell.angle_alpha   90.00
_cell.angle_beta   90.00
_cell.angle_gamma   90.00
#
_symmetry.space_group_name_H-M   'P 1'
#
loop_
_entity.id
_entity.type
_entity.pdbx_description
1 polymer ?
#
loop_
_entity_poly.entity_id
_entity_poly.type
_entity_poly.pdbx_seq_one_letter_code
_entity_poly.pdbx_strand_id
1 'polypeptide(L)'
;MAAGETQLYAKVTSKLKGRSSSALLEPLLDMGFPAHTALKALAATGRKTVEEASDWLRCHCNDPSLDDPIPQEYALFLCPTGPLLDKLQEFWRESKRQCAKNRAHEVFPHITLCDFFTCEDQKVECLYEALKRAGDRSLGAFPAAVPLVLHSSVSYLGFFVDDGPADIIREFAVMFATEASVLADCTVKPCTKQLHLTLAHKFYPHHQRTLEQLARAVHPGHSCQWTAALYSRDMRFVHYQTLRVLFQYKPQNVDELTLSLGDYIFVDPTQQEEASEGWVIGISQRTGCRGFLPENYTERASECDTWVKHRTYTFSRALDPGSRKDEASSRRNGEPHVPHMSRSASSLQSLQASILRRGVLVVRHGERVDQVFGKSWLQQCSTPDGKYYRPDLNFPRGLPRRSNGIKDFESDPPLSSCGIFQSRMAGEALLESGTSITSVFTSPALRCVQTAKHILEELKLEKKVKIRVEPGIFEWTKWEAGKTTPTLMTLEELKEANFNVSMDYRSPFWACASAKKTKRKGNGSW
;
A
#
# COMPACT_ATOMS: atom_id res chain seq x y z
N MET A 1 -7.94 -32.16 7.60
CA MET A 1 -7.73 -32.23 9.07
C MET A 1 -8.08 -30.86 9.63
N ALA A 2 -9.36 -30.52 9.48
CA ALA A 2 -9.98 -29.25 9.83
C ALA A 2 -11.13 -29.59 10.78
N ALA A 3 -11.48 -28.63 11.64
CA ALA A 3 -12.41 -28.70 12.78
C ALA A 3 -11.75 -29.09 14.11
N GLY A 4 -11.70 -28.10 15.01
CA GLY A 4 -11.37 -28.29 16.42
C GLY A 4 -10.61 -27.11 16.99
N GLU A 5 -11.34 -26.06 17.38
CA GLU A 5 -11.13 -25.21 18.58
C GLU A 5 -11.79 -23.84 18.38
N THR A 6 -13.12 -23.83 18.43
CA THR A 6 -13.91 -22.62 18.70
C THR A 6 -14.62 -22.83 20.04
N GLN A 7 -13.89 -22.71 21.15
CA GLN A 7 -14.50 -22.52 22.47
C GLN A 7 -14.44 -21.04 22.81
N LEU A 8 -15.50 -20.33 22.41
CA LEU A 8 -15.73 -18.91 22.71
C LEU A 8 -16.04 -18.74 24.20
N TYR A 9 -15.04 -18.20 24.89
CA TYR A 9 -15.05 -17.32 26.06
C TYR A 9 -16.32 -17.28 26.94
N ALA A 10 -16.14 -17.69 28.19
CA ALA A 10 -17.14 -17.66 29.24
C ALA A 10 -17.55 -16.22 29.64
N LYS A 11 -18.83 -16.07 30.00
CA LYS A 11 -19.49 -14.84 30.45
C LYS A 11 -18.69 -14.12 31.56
N VAL A 12 -18.35 -12.86 31.32
CA VAL A 12 -17.76 -11.95 32.33
C VAL A 12 -18.82 -11.62 33.39
N THR A 13 -18.55 -12.00 34.63
CA THR A 13 -19.35 -11.63 35.79
C THR A 13 -18.86 -10.28 36.33
N SER A 14 -19.75 -9.29 36.44
CA SER A 14 -19.42 -7.94 36.89
C SER A 14 -19.22 -7.87 38.42
N LYS A 15 -18.03 -8.20 38.92
CA LYS A 15 -17.61 -7.78 40.27
C LYS A 15 -16.10 -7.58 40.35
N LEU A 16 -15.65 -6.32 40.22
CA LEU A 16 -14.36 -5.90 40.74
C LEU A 16 -14.50 -4.52 41.42
N LYS A 17 -14.60 -4.55 42.75
CA LYS A 17 -14.29 -3.42 43.63
C LYS A 17 -12.77 -3.35 43.78
N GLY A 18 -12.19 -2.17 43.62
CA GLY A 18 -10.92 -1.80 44.24
C GLY A 18 -9.65 -1.96 43.39
N ARG A 19 -9.46 -1.08 42.41
CA ARG A 19 -8.15 -0.57 41.98
C ARG A 19 -8.39 0.80 41.36
N SER A 20 -7.53 1.78 41.72
CA SER A 20 -7.60 3.18 41.25
C SER A 20 -8.09 3.26 39.82
N SER A 21 -9.27 3.82 39.62
CA SER A 21 -9.78 4.14 38.29
C SER A 21 -8.72 4.95 37.55
N SER A 22 -8.40 4.52 36.32
CA SER A 22 -7.34 5.13 35.51
C SER A 22 -7.71 6.59 35.22
N ALA A 23 -6.74 7.51 35.30
CA ALA A 23 -6.93 8.93 35.01
C ALA A 23 -7.56 9.22 33.62
N LEU A 24 -7.44 8.28 32.67
CA LEU A 24 -8.06 8.38 31.34
C LEU A 24 -9.46 7.76 31.27
N LEU A 25 -9.82 6.87 32.20
CA LEU A 25 -11.10 6.18 32.19
C LEU A 25 -12.21 7.03 32.83
N GLU A 26 -11.96 7.65 33.99
CA GLU A 26 -12.98 8.43 34.71
C GLU A 26 -13.64 9.49 33.83
N PRO A 27 -12.89 10.32 33.07
CA PRO A 27 -13.51 11.34 32.22
C PRO A 27 -14.43 10.76 31.14
N LEU A 28 -14.13 9.56 30.61
CA LEU A 28 -14.99 8.89 29.63
C LEU A 28 -16.27 8.35 30.26
N LEU A 29 -16.20 7.86 31.51
CA LEU A 29 -17.38 7.45 32.26
C LEU A 29 -18.27 8.65 32.59
N ASP A 30 -17.67 9.79 32.97
CA ASP A 30 -18.38 11.05 33.23
C ASP A 30 -19.08 11.60 31.98
N MET A 31 -18.53 11.34 30.79
CA MET A 31 -19.18 11.62 29.49
C MET A 31 -20.34 10.66 29.18
N GLY A 32 -20.58 9.62 30.00
CA GLY A 32 -21.67 8.67 29.86
C GLY A 32 -21.33 7.43 29.03
N PHE A 33 -20.06 7.20 28.65
CA PHE A 33 -19.69 6.01 27.91
C PHE A 33 -19.64 4.76 28.83
N PRO A 34 -20.20 3.61 28.41
CA PRO A 34 -20.07 2.36 29.17
C PRO A 34 -18.61 1.96 29.39
N ALA A 35 -18.28 1.46 30.58
CA ALA A 35 -16.90 1.19 30.98
C ALA A 35 -16.15 0.23 30.05
N HIS A 36 -16.81 -0.81 29.51
CA HIS A 36 -16.17 -1.76 28.59
C HIS A 36 -15.85 -1.08 27.25
N THR A 37 -16.76 -0.29 26.69
CA THR A 37 -16.49 0.47 25.45
C THR A 37 -15.41 1.54 25.63
N ALA A 38 -15.41 2.23 26.78
CA ALA A 38 -14.38 3.22 27.10
C ALA A 38 -12.98 2.57 27.20
N LEU A 39 -12.89 1.40 27.83
CA LEU A 39 -11.65 0.64 27.89
C LEU A 39 -11.20 0.14 26.51
N LYS A 40 -12.13 -0.35 25.68
CA LYS A 40 -11.85 -0.74 24.30
C LYS A 40 -11.31 0.44 23.48
N ALA A 41 -11.95 1.61 23.58
CA ALA A 41 -11.50 2.82 22.89
C ALA A 41 -10.12 3.27 23.35
N LEU A 42 -9.85 3.23 24.66
CA LEU A 42 -8.54 3.50 25.20
C LEU A 42 -7.49 2.51 24.67
N ALA A 43 -7.80 1.21 24.59
CA ALA A 43 -6.92 0.22 23.99
C ALA A 43 -6.68 0.52 22.49
N ALA A 44 -7.74 0.77 21.72
CA ALA A 44 -7.69 1.05 20.28
C ALA A 44 -6.97 2.36 19.91
N THR A 45 -6.80 3.28 20.85
CA THR A 45 -6.09 4.55 20.64
C THR A 45 -4.71 4.57 21.32
N GLY A 46 -4.29 3.47 21.94
CA GLY A 46 -2.97 3.37 22.57
C GLY A 46 -2.89 4.06 23.93
N ARG A 47 -4.04 4.40 24.52
CA ARG A 47 -4.18 5.09 25.81
C ARG A 47 -3.35 6.37 25.85
N LYS A 48 -3.50 7.21 24.81
CA LYS A 48 -2.78 8.48 24.66
C LYS A 48 -3.48 9.62 25.38
N THR A 49 -4.74 9.89 25.02
CA THR A 49 -5.55 10.98 25.59
C THR A 49 -7.02 10.58 25.72
N VAL A 50 -7.76 11.33 26.52
CA VAL A 50 -9.22 11.17 26.66
C VAL A 50 -9.92 11.58 25.37
N GLU A 51 -9.44 12.64 24.72
CA GLU A 51 -10.01 13.21 23.51
C GLU A 51 -9.97 12.20 22.36
N GLU A 52 -8.82 11.57 22.11
CA GLU A 52 -8.68 10.55 21.05
C GLU A 52 -9.63 9.36 21.28
N ALA A 53 -9.77 8.91 22.53
CA ALA A 53 -10.68 7.81 22.88
C ALA A 53 -12.15 8.22 22.76
N SER A 54 -12.51 9.44 23.16
CA SER A 54 -13.88 9.98 23.01
C SER A 54 -14.25 10.13 21.53
N ASP A 55 -13.34 10.67 20.71
CA ASP A 55 -13.55 10.82 19.27
C ASP A 55 -13.69 9.46 18.58
N TRP A 56 -12.87 8.48 18.98
CA TRP A 56 -12.99 7.11 18.51
C TRP A 56 -14.37 6.53 18.81
N LEU A 57 -14.87 6.66 20.04
CA LEU A 57 -16.20 6.19 20.46
C LEU A 57 -17.32 6.87 19.65
N ARG A 58 -17.22 8.18 19.44
CA ARG A 58 -18.19 8.94 18.64
C ARG A 58 -18.20 8.46 17.19
N CYS A 59 -17.04 8.19 16.60
CA CYS A 59 -16.97 7.67 15.24
C CYS A 59 -17.49 6.23 15.12
N HIS A 60 -17.33 5.42 16.18
CA HIS A 60 -17.79 4.02 16.24
C HIS A 60 -19.22 3.87 16.80
N CYS A 61 -19.99 4.95 16.94
CA CYS A 61 -21.35 4.88 17.49
C CYS A 61 -22.30 3.94 16.72
N ASN A 62 -22.00 3.67 15.44
CA ASN A 62 -22.73 2.73 14.58
C ASN A 62 -21.93 1.45 14.28
N ASP A 63 -20.80 1.19 14.96
CA ASP A 63 -20.05 -0.07 14.81
C ASP A 63 -20.88 -1.22 15.44
N PRO A 64 -21.32 -2.22 14.64
CA PRO A 64 -22.14 -3.32 15.13
C PRO A 64 -21.44 -4.22 16.16
N SER A 65 -20.12 -4.10 16.30
CA SER A 65 -19.26 -4.90 17.18
C SER A 65 -18.56 -4.07 18.26
N LEU A 66 -19.03 -2.83 18.49
CA LEU A 66 -18.52 -1.96 19.54
C LEU A 66 -18.65 -2.61 20.93
N ASP A 67 -19.72 -3.36 21.18
CA ASP A 67 -19.98 -4.01 22.46
C ASP A 67 -19.38 -5.42 22.59
N ASP A 68 -18.87 -5.99 21.50
CA ASP A 68 -18.33 -7.35 21.52
C ASP A 68 -17.07 -7.43 22.41
N PRO A 69 -16.89 -8.47 23.23
CA PRO A 69 -15.72 -8.60 24.11
C PRO A 69 -14.48 -9.10 23.35
N ILE A 70 -14.16 -8.47 22.22
CA ILE A 70 -13.04 -8.81 21.35
C ILE A 70 -11.85 -7.91 21.69
N PRO A 71 -10.78 -8.43 22.32
CA PRO A 71 -9.62 -7.64 22.69
C PRO A 71 -8.74 -7.32 21.47
N GLN A 72 -7.81 -6.39 21.65
CA GLN A 72 -6.70 -6.20 20.71
C GLN A 72 -5.70 -7.36 20.78
N GLU A 73 -5.00 -7.61 19.68
CA GLU A 73 -3.77 -8.42 19.67
C GLU A 73 -2.56 -7.51 19.80
N TYR A 74 -1.60 -7.89 20.63
CA TYR A 74 -0.38 -7.17 20.92
C TYR A 74 0.85 -7.95 20.48
N ALA A 75 1.92 -7.24 20.14
CA ALA A 75 3.23 -7.82 19.91
C ALA A 75 4.33 -6.85 20.35
N LEU A 76 5.45 -7.43 20.83
CA LEU A 76 6.63 -6.70 21.22
C LEU A 76 7.71 -6.83 20.14
N PHE A 77 8.24 -5.68 19.71
CA PHE A 77 9.26 -5.59 18.68
C PHE A 77 10.47 -4.81 19.18
N LEU A 78 11.67 -5.23 18.81
CA LEU A 78 12.88 -4.44 18.98
C LEU A 78 13.13 -3.62 17.71
N CYS A 79 13.05 -2.30 17.81
CA CYS A 79 13.13 -1.39 16.69
C CYS A 79 14.46 -0.62 16.72
N PRO A 80 15.20 -0.54 15.59
CA PRO A 80 16.34 0.35 15.47
C PRO A 80 15.86 1.81 15.37
N THR A 81 16.69 2.74 15.80
CA THR A 81 16.46 4.18 15.68
C THR A 81 17.71 4.89 15.14
N GLY A 82 17.55 6.13 14.71
CA GLY A 82 18.65 6.95 14.21
C GLY A 82 19.19 6.47 12.84
N PRO A 83 20.49 6.63 12.57
CA PRO A 83 21.06 6.44 11.23
C PRO A 83 20.82 5.05 10.60
N LEU A 84 20.76 3.99 11.41
CA LEU A 84 20.45 2.65 10.91
C LEU A 84 19.01 2.58 10.38
N LEU A 85 18.05 3.18 11.09
CA LEU A 85 16.66 3.23 10.64
C LEU A 85 16.52 3.98 9.32
N ASP A 86 17.22 5.12 9.17
CA ASP A 86 17.21 5.91 7.94
C ASP A 86 17.71 5.09 6.74
N LYS A 87 18.78 4.30 6.93
CA LYS A 87 19.33 3.42 5.90
C LYS A 87 18.40 2.25 5.57
N LEU A 88 17.71 1.69 6.56
CA LEU A 88 16.71 0.64 6.34
C LEU A 88 15.50 1.19 5.56
N GLN A 89 15.05 2.40 5.87
CA GLN A 89 13.97 3.07 5.13
C GLN A 89 14.39 3.42 3.69
N GLU A 90 15.62 3.86 3.49
CA GLU A 90 16.20 4.08 2.16
C GLU A 90 16.24 2.78 1.35
N PHE A 91 16.74 1.69 1.97
CA PHE A 91 16.71 0.35 1.37
C PHE A 91 15.29 -0.01 0.92
N TRP A 92 14.28 0.17 1.77
CA TRP A 92 12.90 -0.18 1.42
C TRP A 92 12.28 0.66 0.33
N ARG A 93 12.55 1.97 0.33
CA ARG A 93 12.12 2.86 -0.75
C ARG A 93 12.69 2.36 -2.08
N GLU A 94 13.97 2.01 -2.09
CA GLU A 94 14.68 1.59 -3.29
C GLU A 94 14.30 0.15 -3.72
N SER A 95 14.15 -0.78 -2.78
CA SER A 95 13.71 -2.15 -3.07
C SER A 95 12.28 -2.17 -3.58
N LYS A 96 11.37 -1.37 -3.02
CA LYS A 96 9.99 -1.26 -3.53
C LYS A 96 9.98 -0.69 -4.95
N ARG A 97 10.84 0.29 -5.25
CA ARG A 97 10.98 0.91 -6.57
C ARG A 97 11.55 -0.05 -7.62
N GLN A 98 12.61 -0.79 -7.29
CA GLN A 98 13.31 -1.65 -8.25
C GLN A 98 12.79 -3.10 -8.31
N CYS A 99 12.12 -3.58 -7.26
CA CYS A 99 11.78 -4.99 -7.09
C CYS A 99 10.31 -5.21 -6.67
N ALA A 100 9.47 -4.17 -6.78
CA ALA A 100 8.08 -4.15 -6.33
C ALA A 100 7.89 -4.40 -4.82
N LYS A 101 6.65 -4.28 -4.34
CA LYS A 101 6.31 -4.56 -2.94
C LYS A 101 6.44 -6.06 -2.67
N ASN A 102 7.32 -6.43 -1.75
CA ASN A 102 7.36 -7.74 -1.08
C ASN A 102 6.83 -7.65 0.37
N ARG A 103 6.67 -8.81 1.04
CA ARG A 103 6.03 -8.90 2.37
C ARG A 103 6.78 -8.19 3.50
N ALA A 104 8.09 -7.94 3.37
CA ALA A 104 8.82 -7.18 4.38
C ALA A 104 8.33 -5.72 4.48
N HIS A 105 7.79 -5.15 3.40
CA HIS A 105 7.28 -3.77 3.39
C HIS A 105 5.91 -3.63 4.07
N GLU A 106 5.29 -4.71 4.53
CA GLU A 106 4.00 -4.67 5.24
C GLU A 106 4.16 -4.19 6.68
N VAL A 107 5.37 -4.24 7.23
CA VAL A 107 5.69 -3.85 8.62
C VAL A 107 6.91 -2.91 8.61
N PHE A 108 7.10 -2.09 9.65
CA PHE A 108 8.29 -1.24 9.86
C PHE A 108 9.56 -2.08 10.17
N PRO A 109 10.81 -1.56 10.04
CA PRO A 109 12.00 -2.38 10.26
C PRO A 109 12.13 -2.77 11.73
N HIS A 110 12.22 -4.07 12.03
CA HIS A 110 12.19 -4.56 13.40
C HIS A 110 12.80 -5.96 13.55
N ILE A 111 13.06 -6.35 14.80
CA ILE A 111 13.29 -7.72 15.23
C ILE A 111 12.07 -8.15 16.08
N THR A 112 11.45 -9.28 15.75
CA THR A 112 10.28 -9.80 16.48
C THR A 112 10.73 -10.46 17.78
N LEU A 113 10.17 -10.03 18.93
CA LEU A 113 10.54 -10.56 20.24
C LEU A 113 9.56 -11.59 20.79
N CYS A 114 8.31 -11.57 20.34
CA CYS A 114 7.29 -12.55 20.72
C CYS A 114 6.26 -12.75 19.60
N ASP A 115 5.51 -13.84 19.68
CA ASP A 115 4.30 -14.02 18.88
C ASP A 115 3.24 -12.97 19.27
N PHE A 116 2.25 -12.75 18.40
CA PHE A 116 1.07 -11.97 18.78
C PHE A 116 0.30 -12.67 19.92
N PHE A 117 -0.19 -11.89 20.88
CA PHE A 117 -0.95 -12.36 22.02
C PHE A 117 -2.10 -11.39 22.35
N THR A 118 -3.16 -11.86 22.98
CA THR A 118 -4.28 -11.01 23.39
C THR A 118 -4.09 -10.49 24.81
N CYS A 119 -4.65 -9.30 25.08
CA CYS A 119 -4.73 -8.72 26.42
C CYS A 119 -6.10 -8.08 26.61
N GLU A 120 -6.78 -8.37 27.72
CA GLU A 120 -8.04 -7.72 28.06
C GLU A 120 -7.87 -6.20 28.17
N ASP A 121 -8.83 -5.42 27.64
CA ASP A 121 -8.74 -3.96 27.58
C ASP A 121 -8.52 -3.30 28.96
N GLN A 122 -9.05 -3.91 30.02
CA GLN A 122 -8.86 -3.44 31.41
C GLN A 122 -7.45 -3.66 31.97
N LYS A 123 -6.67 -4.58 31.38
CA LYS A 123 -5.34 -5.00 31.87
C LYS A 123 -4.19 -4.37 31.07
N VAL A 124 -4.47 -3.54 30.06
CA VAL A 124 -3.47 -2.94 29.17
C VAL A 124 -2.46 -2.06 29.93
N GLU A 125 -2.87 -1.34 30.98
CA GLU A 125 -1.92 -0.60 31.83
C GLU A 125 -0.96 -1.54 32.58
N CYS A 126 -1.43 -2.70 33.02
CA CYS A 126 -0.57 -3.70 33.65
C CYS A 126 0.44 -4.27 32.65
N LEU A 127 0.07 -4.37 31.37
CA LEU A 127 0.99 -4.74 30.29
C LEU A 127 2.07 -3.68 30.05
N TYR A 128 1.75 -2.39 30.21
CA TYR A 128 2.76 -1.31 30.13
C TYR A 128 3.76 -1.39 31.28
N GLU A 129 3.26 -1.64 32.50
CA GLU A 129 4.11 -1.84 33.67
C GLU A 129 5.00 -3.09 33.49
N ALA A 130 4.48 -4.16 32.88
CA ALA A 130 5.29 -5.33 32.55
C ALA A 130 6.46 -5.01 31.61
N LEU A 131 6.21 -4.22 30.55
CA LEU A 131 7.28 -3.75 29.65
C LEU A 131 8.31 -2.91 30.40
N LYS A 132 7.85 -1.98 31.25
CA LYS A 132 8.75 -1.13 32.04
C LYS A 132 9.63 -1.97 32.98
N ARG A 133 9.04 -2.88 33.75
CA ARG A 133 9.78 -3.74 34.69
C ARG A 133 10.78 -4.65 34.00
N ALA A 134 10.39 -5.27 32.90
CA ALA A 134 11.31 -6.09 32.10
C ALA A 134 12.47 -5.23 31.56
N GLY A 135 12.17 -4.04 31.04
CA GLY A 135 13.16 -3.10 30.55
C GLY A 135 14.14 -2.65 31.63
N ASP A 136 13.64 -2.22 32.78
CA ASP A 136 14.44 -1.75 33.92
C ASP A 136 15.41 -2.84 34.40
N ARG A 137 14.95 -4.09 34.51
CA ARG A 137 15.77 -5.24 34.93
C ARG A 137 16.82 -5.61 33.88
N SER A 138 16.51 -5.47 32.60
CA SER A 138 17.43 -5.83 31.51
C SER A 138 18.38 -4.69 31.12
N LEU A 139 18.14 -3.45 31.55
CA LEU A 139 18.88 -2.27 31.09
C LEU A 139 20.40 -2.39 31.29
N GLY A 140 20.84 -2.90 32.45
CA GLY A 140 22.27 -3.02 32.77
C GLY A 140 23.00 -4.09 31.96
N ALA A 141 22.29 -5.16 31.56
CA ALA A 141 22.84 -6.26 30.77
C ALA A 141 22.70 -6.04 29.27
N PHE A 142 21.80 -5.16 28.83
CA PHE A 142 21.46 -4.98 27.42
C PHE A 142 22.71 -4.63 26.57
N PRO A 143 22.88 -5.23 25.38
CA PRO A 143 24.08 -5.03 24.56
C PRO A 143 24.27 -3.56 24.18
N ALA A 144 25.48 -3.02 24.37
CA ALA A 144 25.82 -1.66 23.95
C ALA A 144 25.81 -1.51 22.41
N ALA A 145 26.06 -2.60 21.70
CA ALA A 145 25.91 -2.71 20.26
C ALA A 145 25.23 -4.05 19.93
N VAL A 146 24.42 -4.07 18.88
CA VAL A 146 23.78 -5.28 18.35
C VAL A 146 24.34 -5.49 16.94
N PRO A 147 25.39 -6.32 16.79
CA PRO A 147 25.96 -6.63 15.48
C PRO A 147 24.91 -7.29 14.59
N LEU A 148 24.84 -6.83 13.34
CA LEU A 148 23.91 -7.33 12.33
C LEU A 148 24.68 -7.96 11.19
N VAL A 149 24.46 -9.26 10.94
CA VAL A 149 25.13 -10.03 9.90
C VAL A 149 24.17 -10.27 8.73
N LEU A 150 24.53 -9.78 7.54
CA LEU A 150 23.70 -9.95 6.35
C LEU A 150 23.65 -11.41 5.93
N HIS A 151 22.44 -11.94 5.80
CA HIS A 151 22.18 -13.28 5.30
C HIS A 151 21.24 -13.21 4.10
N SER A 152 21.57 -13.99 3.07
CA SER A 152 20.83 -14.08 1.83
C SER A 152 20.54 -15.55 1.50
N SER A 153 19.28 -15.87 1.22
CA SER A 153 18.87 -17.18 0.71
C SER A 153 17.75 -17.02 -0.32
N VAL A 154 17.27 -18.13 -0.88
CA VAL A 154 16.24 -18.12 -1.92
C VAL A 154 14.98 -17.44 -1.39
N SER A 155 14.63 -16.28 -1.95
CA SER A 155 13.44 -15.52 -1.59
C SER A 155 13.42 -14.99 -0.14
N TYR A 156 14.60 -14.88 0.50
CA TYR A 156 14.76 -14.24 1.80
C TYR A 156 16.08 -13.46 1.88
N LEU A 157 16.02 -12.28 2.48
CA LEU A 157 17.16 -11.40 2.73
C LEU A 157 16.92 -10.67 4.05
N GLY A 158 17.90 -10.69 4.94
CA GLY A 158 17.77 -10.06 6.26
C GLY A 158 19.09 -10.00 7.01
N PHE A 159 19.09 -9.30 8.13
CA PHE A 159 20.19 -9.29 9.07
C PHE A 159 19.91 -10.22 10.24
N PHE A 160 20.87 -11.04 10.63
CA PHE A 160 20.81 -11.84 11.85
C PHE A 160 21.63 -11.21 12.96
N VAL A 161 21.19 -11.43 14.19
CA VAL A 161 21.93 -11.03 15.39
C VAL A 161 22.80 -12.21 15.84
N ASP A 162 24.05 -11.93 16.18
CA ASP A 162 24.99 -12.93 16.72
C ASP A 162 24.53 -13.47 18.09
N ASP A 163 24.90 -14.71 18.40
CA ASP A 163 24.37 -15.46 19.55
C ASP A 163 24.50 -14.71 20.90
N GLY A 164 25.65 -14.11 21.21
CA GLY A 164 25.85 -13.40 22.49
C GLY A 164 24.83 -12.27 22.74
N PRO A 165 24.76 -11.24 21.88
CA PRO A 165 23.72 -10.20 21.98
C PRO A 165 22.30 -10.76 21.82
N ALA A 166 22.10 -11.78 20.98
CA ALA A 166 20.79 -12.39 20.78
C ALA A 166 20.26 -13.07 22.05
N ASP A 167 21.12 -13.72 22.83
CA ASP A 167 20.77 -14.38 24.11
C ASP A 167 20.21 -13.38 25.11
N ILE A 168 20.89 -12.24 25.28
CA ILE A 168 20.48 -11.17 26.19
C ILE A 168 19.13 -10.57 25.76
N ILE A 169 18.93 -10.38 24.44
CA ILE A 169 17.65 -9.86 23.91
C ILE A 169 16.52 -10.90 24.10
N ARG A 170 16.82 -12.20 23.98
CA ARG A 170 15.84 -13.27 24.25
C ARG A 170 15.50 -13.35 25.74
N GLU A 171 16.48 -13.19 26.63
CA GLU A 171 16.23 -13.09 28.07
C GLU A 171 15.30 -11.92 28.41
N PHE A 172 15.51 -10.74 27.80
CA PHE A 172 14.57 -9.63 27.92
C PHE A 172 13.14 -10.00 27.47
N ALA A 173 13.00 -10.69 26.35
CA ALA A 173 11.68 -11.13 25.86
C ALA A 173 11.00 -12.14 26.81
N VAL A 174 11.77 -13.06 27.41
CA VAL A 174 11.28 -14.01 28.44
C VAL A 174 10.87 -13.27 29.73
N MET A 175 11.64 -12.27 30.14
CA MET A 175 11.32 -11.42 31.27
C MET A 175 10.02 -10.65 31.04
N PHE A 176 9.85 -10.06 29.86
CA PHE A 176 8.58 -9.41 29.48
C PHE A 176 7.41 -10.38 29.53
N ALA A 177 7.56 -11.59 28.97
CA ALA A 177 6.50 -12.59 28.99
C ALA A 177 6.09 -12.99 30.42
N THR A 178 7.07 -13.10 31.32
CA THR A 178 6.86 -13.44 32.72
C THR A 178 6.13 -12.30 33.46
N GLU A 179 6.59 -11.06 33.33
CA GLU A 179 5.93 -9.90 33.94
C GLU A 179 4.53 -9.68 33.35
N ALA A 180 4.32 -9.90 32.05
CA ALA A 180 3.02 -9.79 31.40
C ALA A 180 2.04 -10.87 31.88
N SER A 181 2.53 -12.09 32.13
CA SER A 181 1.73 -13.15 32.74
C SER A 181 1.33 -12.82 34.17
N VAL A 182 2.26 -12.29 34.98
CA VAL A 182 2.00 -11.96 36.39
C VAL A 182 1.09 -10.73 36.56
N LEU A 183 1.26 -9.70 35.72
CA LEU A 183 0.58 -8.42 35.91
C LEU A 183 -0.71 -8.29 35.10
N ALA A 184 -0.76 -8.90 33.91
CA ALA A 184 -1.85 -8.71 32.96
C ALA A 184 -2.51 -10.04 32.52
N ASP A 185 -2.19 -11.17 33.17
CA ASP A 185 -2.68 -12.52 32.85
C ASP A 185 -2.47 -12.90 31.36
N CYS A 186 -1.46 -12.35 30.72
CA CYS A 186 -1.20 -12.57 29.30
C CYS A 186 -0.33 -13.82 29.08
N THR A 187 -0.68 -14.65 28.10
CA THR A 187 0.17 -15.76 27.66
C THR A 187 1.02 -15.30 26.48
N VAL A 188 2.22 -14.81 26.77
CA VAL A 188 3.18 -14.35 25.76
C VAL A 188 4.16 -15.47 25.44
N LYS A 189 4.34 -15.79 24.15
CA LYS A 189 5.34 -16.75 23.68
C LYS A 189 6.58 -16.00 23.15
N PRO A 190 7.71 -15.99 23.88
CA PRO A 190 8.94 -15.35 23.42
C PRO A 190 9.47 -16.01 22.13
N CYS A 191 10.15 -15.22 21.30
CA CYS A 191 10.78 -15.71 20.08
C CYS A 191 11.92 -16.70 20.41
N THR A 192 11.77 -17.94 19.98
CA THR A 192 12.78 -19.01 20.15
C THR A 192 13.67 -19.18 18.92
N LYS A 193 13.31 -18.55 17.79
CA LYS A 193 14.09 -18.58 16.56
C LYS A 193 15.27 -17.63 16.66
N GLN A 194 16.26 -17.82 15.78
CA GLN A 194 17.37 -16.88 15.65
C GLN A 194 16.82 -15.47 15.38
N LEU A 195 17.26 -14.50 16.17
CA LEU A 195 16.78 -13.13 16.05
C LEU A 195 17.29 -12.51 14.76
N HIS A 196 16.37 -11.88 14.02
CA HIS A 196 16.66 -11.32 12.71
C HIS A 196 15.79 -10.10 12.42
N LEU A 197 16.36 -9.19 11.62
CA LEU A 197 15.67 -8.08 10.99
C LEU A 197 15.48 -8.41 9.51
N THR A 198 14.23 -8.59 9.10
CA THR A 198 13.91 -8.94 7.70
C THR A 198 13.99 -7.71 6.81
N LEU A 199 14.76 -7.79 5.71
CA LEU A 199 14.84 -6.75 4.70
C LEU A 199 13.88 -7.01 3.54
N ALA A 200 13.83 -8.25 3.06
CA ALA A 200 12.94 -8.67 1.99
C ALA A 200 12.64 -10.16 2.12
N HIS A 201 11.39 -10.57 1.88
CA HIS A 201 11.06 -11.99 1.78
C HIS A 201 9.85 -12.24 0.88
N LYS A 202 9.72 -13.47 0.38
CA LYS A 202 8.69 -13.87 -0.60
C LYS A 202 8.74 -13.00 -1.88
N PHE A 203 9.93 -12.61 -2.30
CA PHE A 203 10.17 -11.88 -3.54
C PHE A 203 10.56 -12.84 -4.69
N TYR A 204 10.37 -12.39 -5.94
CA TYR A 204 10.72 -13.19 -7.10
C TYR A 204 12.23 -13.45 -7.21
N PRO A 205 12.69 -14.66 -7.58
CA PRO A 205 14.12 -14.98 -7.63
C PRO A 205 14.97 -14.04 -8.49
N HIS A 206 14.41 -13.45 -9.56
CA HIS A 206 15.14 -12.50 -10.40
C HIS A 206 15.45 -11.16 -9.72
N HIS A 207 14.80 -10.84 -8.59
CA HIS A 207 15.11 -9.66 -7.78
C HIS A 207 16.28 -9.88 -6.79
N GLN A 208 16.73 -11.13 -6.58
CA GLN A 208 17.72 -11.48 -5.56
C GLN A 208 18.98 -10.61 -5.65
N ARG A 209 19.61 -10.54 -6.83
CA ARG A 209 20.87 -9.82 -7.03
C ARG A 209 20.73 -8.32 -6.73
N THR A 210 19.63 -7.71 -7.14
CA THR A 210 19.36 -6.29 -6.89
C THR A 210 19.17 -6.03 -5.39
N LEU A 211 18.38 -6.88 -4.71
CA LEU A 211 18.15 -6.76 -3.28
C LEU A 211 19.44 -6.94 -2.47
N GLU A 212 20.28 -7.91 -2.83
CA GLU A 212 21.60 -8.10 -2.21
C GLU A 212 22.52 -6.89 -2.38
N GLN A 213 22.52 -6.28 -3.58
CA GLN A 213 23.30 -5.08 -3.84
C GLN A 213 22.82 -3.90 -2.99
N LEU A 214 21.51 -3.70 -2.87
CA LEU A 214 20.93 -2.67 -2.00
C LEU A 214 21.23 -2.92 -0.52
N ALA A 215 21.14 -4.17 -0.07
CA ALA A 215 21.37 -4.51 1.34
C ALA A 215 22.82 -4.25 1.77
N ARG A 216 23.80 -4.39 0.87
CA ARG A 216 25.21 -4.05 1.15
C ARG A 216 25.45 -2.58 1.43
N ALA A 217 24.55 -1.69 0.98
CA ALA A 217 24.63 -0.26 1.29
C ALA A 217 24.11 0.08 2.70
N VAL A 218 23.40 -0.85 3.35
CA VAL A 218 23.01 -0.73 4.75
C VAL A 218 24.17 -1.21 5.60
N HIS A 219 25.03 -0.29 6.07
CA HIS A 219 26.15 -0.68 6.92
C HIS A 219 25.66 -1.05 8.33
N PRO A 220 25.89 -2.29 8.80
CA PRO A 220 25.50 -2.75 10.14
C PRO A 220 26.15 -2.00 11.30
N GLY A 221 27.33 -1.41 11.07
CA GLY A 221 28.15 -0.77 12.11
C GLY A 221 27.73 0.65 12.48
N HIS A 222 26.63 1.18 11.93
CA HIS A 222 26.13 2.48 12.37
C HIS A 222 25.69 2.41 13.84
N SER A 223 26.04 3.43 14.61
CA SER A 223 25.49 3.60 15.95
C SER A 223 23.98 3.72 15.85
N CYS A 224 23.28 2.89 16.61
CA CYS A 224 21.83 2.91 16.72
C CYS A 224 21.44 2.72 18.17
N GLN A 225 20.35 3.36 18.58
CA GLN A 225 19.69 3.04 19.84
C GLN A 225 18.57 2.05 19.53
N TRP A 226 18.45 1.04 20.38
CA TRP A 226 17.40 0.03 20.27
C TRP A 226 16.27 0.35 21.22
N THR A 227 15.05 0.24 20.72
CA THR A 227 13.83 0.50 21.49
C THR A 227 12.91 -0.71 21.40
N ALA A 228 12.57 -1.29 22.54
CA ALA A 228 11.46 -2.23 22.61
C ALA A 228 10.15 -1.46 22.50
N ALA A 229 9.30 -1.83 21.55
CA ALA A 229 8.06 -1.13 21.24
C ALA A 229 6.90 -2.11 21.23
N LEU A 230 5.89 -1.82 22.06
CA LEU A 230 4.65 -2.56 22.13
C LEU A 230 3.67 -1.97 21.11
N TYR A 231 3.21 -2.80 20.19
CA TYR A 231 2.17 -2.45 19.23
C TYR A 231 0.95 -3.33 19.43
N SER A 232 -0.21 -2.82 19.03
CA SER A 232 -1.43 -3.61 18.90
C SER A 232 -2.05 -3.50 17.51
N ARG A 233 -2.92 -4.45 17.21
CA ARG A 233 -3.79 -4.46 16.05
C ARG A 233 -5.15 -5.04 16.41
N ASP A 234 -6.15 -4.69 15.62
CA ASP A 234 -7.48 -5.26 15.76
C ASP A 234 -7.50 -6.72 15.28
N MET A 235 -7.84 -7.63 16.20
CA MET A 235 -7.80 -9.06 15.92
C MET A 235 -8.85 -9.50 14.89
N ARG A 236 -9.90 -8.70 14.66
CA ARG A 236 -10.95 -8.99 13.67
C ARG A 236 -10.40 -8.99 12.24
N PHE A 237 -9.37 -8.18 11.98
CA PHE A 237 -8.91 -7.85 10.63
C PHE A 237 -7.54 -8.44 10.28
N VAL A 238 -7.04 -9.40 11.06
CA VAL A 238 -5.70 -10.02 10.89
C VAL A 238 -5.48 -10.64 9.50
N HIS A 239 -6.54 -11.10 8.85
CA HIS A 239 -6.49 -11.71 7.52
C HIS A 239 -7.04 -10.81 6.41
N TYR A 240 -7.39 -9.57 6.74
CA TYR A 240 -7.99 -8.64 5.80
C TYR A 240 -6.90 -7.89 5.04
N GLN A 241 -7.19 -7.52 3.80
CA GLN A 241 -6.39 -6.56 3.07
C GLN A 241 -6.66 -5.15 3.59
N THR A 242 -5.60 -4.42 3.91
CA THR A 242 -5.71 -2.99 4.25
C THR A 242 -5.62 -2.13 2.99
N LEU A 243 -6.60 -1.26 2.79
CA LEU A 243 -6.62 -0.24 1.75
C LEU A 243 -6.53 1.15 2.39
N ARG A 244 -5.86 2.08 1.70
CA ARG A 244 -5.81 3.51 2.05
C ARG A 244 -6.64 4.31 1.05
N VAL A 245 -7.48 5.20 1.54
CA VAL A 245 -8.32 6.08 0.73
C VAL A 245 -7.48 7.20 0.11
N LEU A 246 -7.57 7.32 -1.21
CA LEU A 246 -6.89 8.34 -2.03
C LEU A 246 -7.80 9.49 -2.45
N PHE A 247 -9.12 9.29 -2.45
CA PHE A 247 -10.09 10.29 -2.86
C PHE A 247 -11.30 10.30 -1.93
N GLN A 248 -11.86 11.48 -1.65
CA GLN A 248 -13.09 11.57 -0.87
C GLN A 248 -14.26 11.01 -1.66
N TYR A 249 -15.18 10.33 -0.98
CA TYR A 249 -16.38 9.79 -1.58
C TYR A 249 -17.57 9.99 -0.65
N LYS A 250 -18.64 10.56 -1.20
CA LYS A 250 -19.93 10.68 -0.52
C LYS A 250 -20.84 9.54 -1.02
N PRO A 251 -21.40 8.72 -0.11
CA PRO A 251 -22.34 7.67 -0.45
C PRO A 251 -23.50 8.19 -1.29
N GLN A 252 -23.82 7.47 -2.35
CA GLN A 252 -25.04 7.68 -3.14
C GLN A 252 -26.17 6.76 -2.67
N ASN A 253 -25.81 5.59 -2.14
CA ASN A 253 -26.74 4.61 -1.58
C ASN A 253 -26.45 4.35 -0.09
N VAL A 254 -27.43 3.79 0.62
CA VAL A 254 -27.37 3.57 2.08
C VAL A 254 -26.39 2.48 2.50
N ASP A 255 -26.02 1.60 1.58
CA ASP A 255 -25.09 0.49 1.76
C ASP A 255 -23.65 0.87 1.38
N GLU A 256 -23.40 2.11 0.97
CA GLU A 256 -22.08 2.64 0.61
C GLU A 256 -21.37 3.33 1.79
N LEU A 257 -20.04 3.20 1.83
CA LEU A 257 -19.20 3.85 2.83
C LEU A 257 -18.81 5.27 2.44
N THR A 258 -18.85 6.17 3.41
CA THR A 258 -18.21 7.49 3.26
C THR A 258 -16.71 7.34 3.34
N LEU A 259 -15.98 7.86 2.35
CA LEU A 259 -14.52 7.82 2.31
C LEU A 259 -13.94 9.22 2.58
N SER A 260 -13.03 9.32 3.56
CA SER A 260 -12.24 10.52 3.80
C SER A 260 -10.77 10.27 3.42
N LEU A 261 -10.10 11.29 2.89
CA LEU A 261 -8.70 11.18 2.45
C LEU A 261 -7.80 10.64 3.56
N GLY A 262 -7.05 9.60 3.25
CA GLY A 262 -6.09 8.98 4.17
C GLY A 262 -6.71 7.95 5.13
N ASP A 263 -8.04 7.80 5.19
CA ASP A 263 -8.69 6.75 5.98
C ASP A 263 -8.25 5.35 5.51
N TYR A 264 -8.36 4.36 6.39
CA TYR A 264 -8.10 2.96 6.07
C TYR A 264 -9.38 2.14 6.03
N ILE A 265 -9.41 1.19 5.11
CA ILE A 265 -10.51 0.23 4.91
C ILE A 265 -9.95 -1.18 5.00
N PHE A 266 -10.60 -2.04 5.78
CA PHE A 266 -10.30 -3.47 5.84
C PHE A 266 -11.21 -4.23 4.87
N VAL A 267 -10.62 -5.05 4.01
CA VAL A 267 -11.33 -5.83 2.99
C VAL A 267 -11.06 -7.31 3.19
N ASP A 268 -12.12 -8.09 3.39
CA ASP A 268 -12.02 -9.56 3.38
C ASP A 268 -12.00 -10.05 1.93
N PRO A 269 -10.89 -10.62 1.43
CA PRO A 269 -10.81 -11.09 0.05
C PRO A 269 -11.76 -12.26 -0.25
N THR A 270 -12.30 -12.93 0.76
CA THR A 270 -13.24 -14.05 0.60
C THR A 270 -14.69 -13.62 0.47
N GLN A 271 -15.02 -12.36 0.82
CA GLN A 271 -16.40 -11.86 0.85
C GLN A 271 -16.64 -10.75 -0.19
N GLN A 272 -16.25 -11.00 -1.44
CA GLN A 272 -16.36 -10.03 -2.55
C GLN A 272 -17.33 -10.46 -3.66
N GLU A 273 -18.03 -11.59 -3.51
CA GLU A 273 -18.93 -12.12 -4.55
C GLU A 273 -20.14 -11.19 -4.83
N GLU A 274 -20.58 -10.44 -3.83
CA GLU A 274 -21.67 -9.47 -3.93
C GLU A 274 -21.23 -8.14 -4.59
N ALA A 275 -19.92 -7.90 -4.72
CA ALA A 275 -19.40 -6.67 -5.28
C ALA A 275 -19.46 -6.67 -6.81
N SER A 276 -20.06 -5.63 -7.38
CA SER A 276 -20.03 -5.39 -8.82
C SER A 276 -18.64 -4.90 -9.28
N GLU A 277 -18.34 -5.01 -10.58
CA GLU A 277 -17.07 -4.57 -11.14
C GLU A 277 -16.76 -3.11 -10.78
N GLY A 278 -15.55 -2.85 -10.27
CA GLY A 278 -15.11 -1.52 -9.82
C GLY A 278 -15.52 -1.13 -8.41
N TRP A 279 -16.26 -2.00 -7.71
CA TRP A 279 -16.64 -1.84 -6.31
C TRP A 279 -15.99 -2.91 -5.44
N VAL A 280 -15.81 -2.59 -4.16
CA VAL A 280 -15.32 -3.52 -3.15
C VAL A 280 -16.12 -3.34 -1.87
N ILE A 281 -16.33 -4.43 -1.14
CA ILE A 281 -16.96 -4.39 0.18
C ILE A 281 -15.87 -4.32 1.23
N GLY A 282 -15.94 -3.31 2.08
CA GLY A 282 -14.96 -3.10 3.13
C GLY A 282 -15.59 -2.67 4.45
N ILE A 283 -14.74 -2.60 5.48
CA ILE A 283 -15.05 -2.10 6.81
C ILE A 283 -14.16 -0.88 7.07
N SER A 284 -14.77 0.25 7.38
CA SER A 284 -14.05 1.49 7.70
C SER A 284 -13.35 1.36 9.05
N GLN A 285 -12.03 1.55 9.08
CA GLN A 285 -11.27 1.58 10.34
C GLN A 285 -11.77 2.71 11.26
N ARG A 286 -12.20 3.83 10.69
CA ARG A 286 -12.62 5.01 11.45
C ARG A 286 -13.97 4.82 12.14
N THR A 287 -14.86 4.00 11.58
CA THR A 287 -16.25 3.91 12.05
C THR A 287 -16.72 2.50 12.38
N GLY A 288 -15.93 1.47 12.08
CA GLY A 288 -16.31 0.06 12.21
C GLY A 288 -17.44 -0.40 11.29
N CYS A 289 -18.02 0.49 10.50
CA CYS A 289 -19.14 0.19 9.62
C CYS A 289 -18.67 -0.56 8.36
N ARG A 290 -19.48 -1.52 7.91
CA ARG A 290 -19.32 -2.24 6.63
C ARG A 290 -20.11 -1.54 5.52
N GLY A 291 -19.59 -1.53 4.30
CA GLY A 291 -20.34 -1.13 3.11
C GLY A 291 -19.52 -1.17 1.83
N PHE A 292 -20.15 -0.78 0.73
CA PHE A 292 -19.53 -0.70 -0.59
C PHE A 292 -18.69 0.56 -0.76
N LEU A 293 -17.59 0.46 -1.49
CA LEU A 293 -16.78 1.60 -1.89
C LEU A 293 -16.20 1.41 -3.31
N PRO A 294 -15.92 2.50 -4.05
CA PRO A 294 -15.23 2.41 -5.34
C PRO A 294 -13.79 1.93 -5.14
N GLU A 295 -13.40 0.84 -5.81
CA GLU A 295 -12.07 0.25 -5.66
C GLU A 295 -10.97 1.22 -6.10
N ASN A 296 -11.21 1.95 -7.20
CA ASN A 296 -10.28 2.93 -7.77
C ASN A 296 -10.07 4.17 -6.90
N TYR A 297 -10.79 4.30 -5.78
CA TYR A 297 -10.61 5.40 -4.82
C TYR A 297 -9.59 5.06 -3.74
N THR A 298 -9.01 3.85 -3.81
CA THR A 298 -8.11 3.34 -2.79
C THR A 298 -6.85 2.75 -3.39
N GLU A 299 -5.84 2.56 -2.54
CA GLU A 299 -4.66 1.77 -2.87
C GLU A 299 -4.32 0.80 -1.73
N ARG A 300 -3.52 -0.23 -2.01
CA ARG A 300 -3.06 -1.16 -0.97
C ARG A 300 -2.10 -0.48 0.00
N ALA A 301 -2.51 -0.40 1.27
CA ALA A 301 -1.70 0.08 2.38
C ALA A 301 -0.75 -1.01 2.90
N SER A 302 0.13 -0.67 3.83
CA SER A 302 0.87 -1.66 4.61
C SER A 302 0.06 -2.10 5.83
N GLU A 303 0.14 -3.38 6.20
CA GLU A 303 -0.60 -3.91 7.36
C GLU A 303 -0.35 -3.09 8.63
N CYS A 304 0.90 -2.71 8.90
CA CYS A 304 1.27 -1.94 10.09
C CYS A 304 0.78 -0.49 10.10
N ASP A 305 0.26 0.04 9.00
CA ASP A 305 -0.24 1.42 8.94
C ASP A 305 -1.47 1.63 9.86
N THR A 306 -2.17 0.54 10.18
CA THR A 306 -3.34 0.54 11.08
C THR A 306 -2.99 0.10 12.50
N TRP A 307 -1.74 -0.26 12.77
CA TRP A 307 -1.33 -0.71 14.10
C TRP A 307 -1.16 0.48 15.05
N VAL A 308 -1.48 0.24 16.30
CA VAL A 308 -1.41 1.25 17.35
C VAL A 308 -0.10 1.06 18.09
N LYS A 309 0.70 2.12 18.20
CA LYS A 309 1.90 2.12 19.05
C LYS A 309 1.53 2.54 20.46
N HIS A 310 1.83 1.70 21.45
CA HIS A 310 1.43 1.93 22.85
C HIS A 310 2.55 2.57 23.67
N ARG A 311 3.51 1.75 24.10
CA ARG A 311 4.63 2.14 24.96
C ARG A 311 5.93 1.64 24.39
N THR A 312 6.99 2.37 24.69
CA THR A 312 8.33 2.06 24.27
C THR A 312 9.28 2.09 25.45
N TYR A 313 10.26 1.21 25.43
CA TYR A 313 11.38 1.21 26.36
C TYR A 313 12.68 1.30 25.57
N THR A 314 13.46 2.37 25.79
CA THR A 314 14.72 2.62 25.08
C THR A 314 15.90 2.20 25.95
N PHE A 315 16.78 1.36 25.39
CA PHE A 315 17.97 0.89 26.08
C PHE A 315 19.13 1.88 25.89
N SER A 316 19.06 3.01 26.59
CA SER A 316 20.15 4.00 26.63
C SER A 316 20.93 3.88 27.93
N ARG A 317 22.24 3.60 27.85
CA ARG A 317 23.15 3.85 28.99
C ARG A 317 23.27 5.36 29.13
N ALA A 318 22.74 5.93 30.20
CA ALA A 318 22.99 7.32 30.52
C ALA A 318 24.51 7.54 30.54
N LEU A 319 25.02 8.40 29.66
CA LEU A 319 26.33 9.01 29.85
C LEU A 319 26.19 9.90 31.09
N ASP A 320 27.09 9.70 32.06
CA ASP A 320 27.15 10.44 33.32
C ASP A 320 26.92 11.95 33.09
N PRO A 321 26.09 12.66 33.90
CA PRO A 321 25.90 14.10 33.80
C PRO A 321 27.14 14.95 34.16
N GLY A 322 28.34 14.37 34.19
CA GLY A 322 29.56 14.90 34.80
C GLY A 322 30.50 15.72 33.92
N SER A 323 30.08 16.18 32.74
CA SER A 323 30.92 17.02 31.86
C SER A 323 30.26 18.37 31.57
N ARG A 324 30.05 19.17 32.62
CA ARG A 324 29.89 20.63 32.50
C ARG A 324 31.22 21.30 32.83
N LYS A 325 31.81 21.96 31.83
CA LYS A 325 32.84 23.02 31.83
C LYS A 325 33.35 23.07 30.38
N ASP A 326 33.43 24.14 29.62
CA ASP A 326 33.16 25.58 29.69
C ASP A 326 32.82 25.93 28.22
N GLU A 327 31.94 26.86 27.86
CA GLU A 327 32.25 28.28 27.80
C GLU A 327 30.96 29.09 27.67
N ALA A 328 30.89 30.14 28.48
CA ALA A 328 29.88 31.17 28.39
C ALA A 328 30.30 32.28 27.41
N SER A 329 29.28 32.98 26.93
CA SER A 329 29.27 34.36 26.42
C SER A 329 29.53 34.59 24.92
N SER A 330 28.43 34.91 24.22
CA SER A 330 28.32 36.10 23.36
C SER A 330 26.86 36.31 22.94
N ARG A 331 26.18 37.24 23.62
CA ARG A 331 24.89 37.80 23.17
C ARG A 331 25.17 38.88 22.12
N ARG A 332 24.55 38.80 20.92
CA ARG A 332 24.12 39.98 20.13
C ARG A 332 22.89 39.64 19.27
N ASN A 333 21.95 40.58 19.28
CA ASN A 333 20.72 40.64 18.48
C ASN A 333 21.00 40.73 16.97
N GLY A 334 20.11 40.18 16.15
CA GLY A 334 20.01 40.42 14.71
C GLY A 334 18.95 39.50 14.06
N GLU A 335 18.07 40.10 13.26
CA GLU A 335 16.87 39.55 12.58
C GLU A 335 17.09 38.28 11.70
N PRO A 336 16.01 37.54 11.35
CA PRO A 336 16.12 36.31 10.58
C PRO A 336 16.38 36.57 9.08
N HIS A 337 17.60 36.29 8.62
CA HIS A 337 17.96 36.28 7.21
C HIS A 337 17.95 34.85 6.63
N VAL A 338 17.26 34.68 5.51
CA VAL A 338 17.09 33.45 4.72
C VAL A 338 18.46 32.90 4.24
N PRO A 339 18.78 31.61 4.37
CA PRO A 339 20.05 31.08 3.89
C PRO A 339 20.05 30.92 2.37
N HIS A 340 20.93 31.69 1.74
CA HIS A 340 21.32 31.59 0.34
C HIS A 340 22.14 30.31 0.12
N MET A 341 21.68 29.43 -0.78
CA MET A 341 22.41 28.21 -1.15
C MET A 341 23.67 28.56 -1.94
N SER A 342 24.84 28.36 -1.34
CA SER A 342 26.12 28.35 -2.03
C SER A 342 26.27 27.04 -2.82
N ARG A 343 26.30 27.17 -4.15
CA ARG A 343 26.55 26.08 -5.11
C ARG A 343 27.93 25.46 -4.88
N SER A 344 27.96 24.24 -4.38
CA SER A 344 29.17 23.42 -4.38
C SER A 344 29.38 22.81 -5.76
N ALA A 345 30.62 22.92 -6.25
CA ALA A 345 31.09 22.55 -7.57
C ALA A 345 31.25 21.02 -7.76
N SER A 346 30.20 20.23 -7.48
CA SER A 346 30.16 18.79 -7.77
C SER A 346 29.28 18.44 -8.97
N SER A 347 28.66 19.44 -9.63
CA SER A 347 27.66 19.25 -10.68
C SER A 347 28.20 19.01 -12.09
N LEU A 348 29.51 18.89 -12.29
CA LEU A 348 30.09 18.72 -13.64
C LEU A 348 30.78 17.36 -13.87
N GLN A 349 30.93 16.51 -12.85
CA GLN A 349 31.43 15.14 -13.00
C GLN A 349 30.34 14.05 -12.96
N SER A 350 29.09 14.41 -12.67
CA SER A 350 27.93 13.51 -12.73
C SER A 350 27.24 13.44 -14.10
N LEU A 351 27.73 14.16 -15.12
CA LEU A 351 27.06 14.30 -16.42
C LEU A 351 27.65 13.41 -17.54
N GLN A 352 28.52 12.44 -17.25
CA GLN A 352 29.17 11.61 -18.29
C GLN A 352 29.18 10.10 -18.01
N ALA A 353 28.10 9.55 -17.43
CA ALA A 353 27.86 8.10 -17.46
C ALA A 353 26.36 7.74 -17.40
N SER A 354 25.51 8.43 -18.18
CA SER A 354 24.12 8.02 -18.36
C SER A 354 24.04 6.84 -19.35
N ILE A 355 24.14 5.62 -18.85
CA ILE A 355 23.59 4.48 -19.60
C ILE A 355 22.07 4.69 -19.62
N LEU A 356 21.54 5.15 -20.76
CA LEU A 356 20.10 5.25 -21.02
C LEU A 356 19.47 3.85 -20.79
N ARG A 357 18.89 3.64 -19.61
CA ARG A 357 18.17 2.39 -19.29
C ARG A 357 16.88 2.36 -20.11
N ARG A 358 16.60 1.24 -20.77
CA ARG A 358 15.36 1.04 -21.53
C ARG A 358 14.18 0.94 -20.55
N GLY A 359 13.31 1.93 -20.54
CA GLY A 359 12.06 1.93 -19.76
C GLY A 359 10.89 1.38 -20.58
N VAL A 360 9.92 0.77 -19.89
CA VAL A 360 8.62 0.38 -20.46
C VAL A 360 7.53 1.03 -19.61
N LEU A 361 6.67 1.81 -20.24
CA LEU A 361 5.50 2.43 -19.61
C LEU A 361 4.24 1.75 -20.16
N VAL A 362 3.43 1.18 -19.28
CA VAL A 362 2.14 0.56 -19.63
C VAL A 362 1.03 1.53 -19.24
N VAL A 363 0.15 1.85 -20.18
CA VAL A 363 -0.92 2.85 -20.00
C VAL A 363 -2.25 2.20 -20.39
N ARG A 364 -3.25 2.27 -19.49
CA ARG A 364 -4.63 1.88 -19.81
C ARG A 364 -5.25 2.96 -20.71
N HIS A 365 -6.16 2.57 -21.61
CA HIS A 365 -6.93 3.53 -22.38
C HIS A 365 -7.74 4.48 -21.47
N GLY A 366 -8.05 5.70 -21.96
CA GLY A 366 -8.93 6.63 -21.27
C GLY A 366 -10.39 6.14 -21.17
N GLU A 367 -11.25 6.92 -20.52
CA GLU A 367 -12.68 6.64 -20.40
C GLU A 367 -13.36 6.35 -21.76
N ARG A 368 -14.16 5.28 -21.80
CA ARG A 368 -14.91 4.85 -23.00
C ARG A 368 -16.35 5.37 -22.96
N VAL A 369 -16.93 5.64 -24.12
CA VAL A 369 -18.33 6.08 -24.23
C VAL A 369 -19.33 5.05 -23.69
N ASP A 370 -19.11 3.75 -23.91
CA ASP A 370 -20.02 2.69 -23.48
C ASP A 370 -20.00 2.45 -21.97
N GLN A 371 -18.90 2.80 -21.31
CA GLN A 371 -18.81 2.77 -19.83
C GLN A 371 -19.65 3.87 -19.19
N VAL A 372 -19.75 5.04 -19.84
CA VAL A 372 -20.50 6.20 -19.34
C VAL A 372 -21.98 6.10 -19.70
N PHE A 373 -22.27 5.78 -20.95
CA PHE A 373 -23.62 5.86 -21.52
C PHE A 373 -24.31 4.48 -21.63
N GLY A 374 -23.65 3.42 -21.16
CA GLY A 374 -24.17 2.06 -21.12
C GLY A 374 -24.25 1.38 -22.49
N LYS A 375 -24.86 0.19 -22.52
CA LYS A 375 -24.90 -0.67 -23.70
C LYS A 375 -25.65 -0.07 -24.90
N SER A 376 -26.58 0.86 -24.67
CA SER A 376 -27.36 1.52 -25.73
C SER A 376 -26.73 2.82 -26.24
N TRP A 377 -25.49 3.13 -25.86
CA TRP A 377 -24.81 4.38 -26.24
C TRP A 377 -24.85 4.66 -27.74
N LEU A 378 -24.74 3.61 -28.57
CA LEU A 378 -24.73 3.76 -30.02
C LEU A 378 -26.09 4.20 -30.55
N GLN A 379 -27.18 3.70 -29.97
CA GLN A 379 -28.54 4.13 -30.30
C GLN A 379 -28.78 5.59 -29.87
N GLN A 380 -28.23 5.99 -28.71
CA GLN A 380 -28.36 7.35 -28.21
C GLN A 380 -27.71 8.38 -29.14
N CYS A 381 -26.61 8.04 -29.81
CA CYS A 381 -25.87 8.94 -30.71
C CYS A 381 -26.12 8.70 -32.22
N SER A 382 -27.11 7.88 -32.57
CA SER A 382 -27.48 7.60 -33.97
C SER A 382 -28.81 8.25 -34.32
N THR A 383 -28.82 9.02 -35.40
CA THR A 383 -30.05 9.53 -36.02
C THR A 383 -30.80 8.41 -36.77
N PRO A 384 -32.10 8.57 -37.10
CA PRO A 384 -32.86 7.58 -37.86
C PRO A 384 -32.26 7.23 -39.23
N ASP A 385 -31.53 8.16 -39.86
CA ASP A 385 -30.80 7.94 -41.12
C ASP A 385 -29.39 7.35 -40.92
N GLY A 386 -29.05 6.92 -39.70
CA GLY A 386 -27.81 6.23 -39.37
C GLY A 386 -26.59 7.15 -39.25
N LYS A 387 -26.77 8.47 -39.18
CA LYS A 387 -25.68 9.44 -38.98
C LYS A 387 -25.41 9.65 -37.49
N TYR A 388 -24.13 9.82 -37.18
CA TYR A 388 -23.68 10.20 -35.85
C TYR A 388 -24.12 11.63 -35.50
N TYR A 389 -24.65 11.82 -34.29
CA TYR A 389 -24.81 13.12 -33.66
C TYR A 389 -24.36 13.05 -32.19
N ARG A 390 -24.18 14.21 -31.57
CA ARG A 390 -23.62 14.32 -30.22
C ARG A 390 -24.73 14.71 -29.23
N PRO A 391 -25.39 13.75 -28.57
CA PRO A 391 -26.49 14.05 -27.64
C PRO A 391 -26.00 14.62 -26.30
N ASP A 392 -24.77 14.30 -25.89
CA ASP A 392 -24.13 14.81 -24.68
C ASP A 392 -22.69 15.28 -24.98
N LEU A 393 -22.19 16.26 -24.22
CA LEU A 393 -20.86 16.85 -24.43
C LEU A 393 -19.72 15.86 -24.21
N ASN A 394 -19.94 14.82 -23.40
CA ASN A 394 -18.98 13.76 -23.16
C ASN A 394 -18.93 12.74 -24.32
N PHE A 395 -19.81 12.82 -25.33
CA PHE A 395 -19.59 12.14 -26.61
C PHE A 395 -18.53 12.88 -27.46
N PRO A 396 -17.66 12.13 -28.19
CA PRO A 396 -16.61 12.71 -29.01
C PRO A 396 -17.15 13.62 -30.11
N ARG A 397 -16.31 14.50 -30.68
CA ARG A 397 -16.74 15.45 -31.73
C ARG A 397 -17.19 14.78 -33.03
N GLY A 398 -16.73 13.56 -33.28
CA GLY A 398 -17.06 12.77 -34.44
C GLY A 398 -16.53 11.36 -34.29
N LEU A 399 -17.02 10.46 -35.14
CA LEU A 399 -16.53 9.09 -35.24
C LEU A 399 -15.69 8.92 -36.51
N PRO A 400 -14.64 8.08 -36.48
CA PRO A 400 -13.90 7.77 -37.69
C PRO A 400 -14.79 7.04 -38.71
N ARG A 401 -14.45 7.14 -39.99
CA ARG A 401 -15.12 6.36 -41.03
C ARG A 401 -14.71 4.90 -40.90
N ARG A 402 -15.69 4.00 -41.07
CA ARG A 402 -15.51 2.54 -41.05
C ARG A 402 -16.28 1.92 -42.20
N SER A 403 -15.76 0.82 -42.73
CA SER A 403 -16.33 0.08 -43.87
C SER A 403 -17.79 -0.33 -43.68
N ASN A 404 -18.19 -0.81 -42.51
CA ASN A 404 -19.60 -1.18 -42.22
C ASN A 404 -20.37 -0.08 -41.46
N GLY A 405 -19.84 1.15 -41.43
CA GLY A 405 -20.50 2.30 -40.83
C GLY A 405 -20.54 2.28 -39.30
N ILE A 406 -21.59 2.89 -38.73
CA ILE A 406 -21.67 3.20 -37.29
C ILE A 406 -21.87 1.96 -36.41
N LYS A 407 -22.35 0.84 -36.95
CA LYS A 407 -22.65 -0.37 -36.18
C LYS A 407 -21.41 -1.03 -35.58
N ASP A 408 -20.28 -0.99 -36.29
CA ASP A 408 -19.05 -1.67 -35.83
C ASP A 408 -18.49 -1.08 -34.52
N PHE A 409 -18.88 0.15 -34.16
CA PHE A 409 -18.49 0.75 -32.89
C PHE A 409 -19.15 0.08 -31.68
N GLU A 410 -20.27 -0.63 -31.85
CA GLU A 410 -20.94 -1.33 -30.73
C GLU A 410 -19.98 -2.27 -29.99
N SER A 411 -19.13 -2.98 -30.75
CA SER A 411 -18.11 -3.90 -30.22
C SER A 411 -16.71 -3.27 -30.06
N ASP A 412 -16.51 -2.04 -30.56
CA ASP A 412 -15.23 -1.31 -30.46
C ASP A 412 -15.49 0.19 -30.19
N PRO A 413 -15.93 0.54 -28.98
CA PRO A 413 -16.35 1.89 -28.64
C PRO A 413 -15.16 2.85 -28.57
N PRO A 414 -15.34 4.13 -28.98
CA PRO A 414 -14.32 5.17 -28.87
C PRO A 414 -14.15 5.66 -27.42
N LEU A 415 -13.13 6.51 -27.23
CA LEU A 415 -13.02 7.36 -26.04
C LEU A 415 -14.16 8.38 -25.97
N SER A 416 -14.56 8.71 -24.74
CA SER A 416 -15.38 9.89 -24.44
C SER A 416 -14.56 11.19 -24.54
N SER A 417 -15.20 12.35 -24.47
CA SER A 417 -14.49 13.64 -24.39
C SER A 417 -13.59 13.72 -23.15
N CYS A 418 -14.03 13.17 -22.01
CA CYS A 418 -13.24 13.03 -20.80
C CYS A 418 -12.07 12.04 -20.98
N GLY A 419 -12.27 10.93 -21.68
CA GLY A 419 -11.19 9.99 -22.02
C GLY A 419 -10.10 10.62 -22.90
N ILE A 420 -10.51 11.48 -23.85
CA ILE A 420 -9.59 12.30 -24.65
C ILE A 420 -8.82 13.28 -23.75
N PHE A 421 -9.51 13.98 -22.85
CA PHE A 421 -8.89 14.90 -21.88
C PHE A 421 -7.85 14.20 -20.99
N GLN A 422 -8.21 13.05 -20.39
CA GLN A 422 -7.30 12.22 -19.60
C GLN A 422 -6.04 11.84 -20.38
N SER A 423 -6.20 11.43 -21.64
CA SER A 423 -5.10 11.04 -22.51
C SER A 423 -4.15 12.21 -22.81
N ARG A 424 -4.69 13.42 -23.02
CA ARG A 424 -3.90 14.63 -23.22
C ARG A 424 -3.15 15.04 -21.97
N MET A 425 -3.82 15.09 -20.82
CA MET A 425 -3.19 15.40 -19.54
C MET A 425 -2.01 14.47 -19.22
N ALA A 426 -2.17 13.17 -19.51
CA ALA A 426 -1.08 12.21 -19.36
C ALA A 426 0.11 12.50 -20.30
N GLY A 427 -0.16 12.86 -21.55
CA GLY A 427 0.87 13.26 -22.51
C GLY A 427 1.60 14.54 -22.12
N GLU A 428 0.87 15.53 -21.61
CA GLU A 428 1.42 16.79 -21.09
C GLU A 428 2.37 16.53 -19.90
N ALA A 429 1.92 15.75 -18.92
CA ALA A 429 2.76 15.37 -17.78
C ALA A 429 4.02 14.58 -18.21
N LEU A 430 3.91 13.72 -19.23
CA LEU A 430 5.08 13.03 -19.79
C LEU A 430 6.05 14.00 -20.47
N LEU A 431 5.55 15.03 -21.15
CA LEU A 431 6.37 16.08 -21.76
C LEU A 431 7.12 16.87 -20.68
N GLU A 432 6.41 17.32 -19.65
CA GLU A 432 6.99 18.08 -18.51
C GLU A 432 8.06 17.29 -17.75
N SER A 433 7.89 15.97 -17.64
CA SER A 433 8.86 15.10 -16.97
C SER A 433 10.18 14.92 -17.75
N GLY A 434 10.26 15.38 -19.01
CA GLY A 434 11.42 15.17 -19.87
C GLY A 434 11.61 13.71 -20.31
N THR A 435 10.57 12.87 -20.21
CA THR A 435 10.64 11.45 -20.56
C THR A 435 10.77 11.28 -22.07
N SER A 436 11.82 10.59 -22.52
CA SER A 436 12.02 10.29 -23.95
C SER A 436 11.22 9.05 -24.39
N ILE A 437 10.22 9.25 -25.26
CA ILE A 437 9.45 8.16 -25.88
C ILE A 437 10.03 7.82 -27.25
N THR A 438 10.50 6.58 -27.41
CA THR A 438 11.16 6.10 -28.64
C THR A 438 10.30 5.13 -29.45
N SER A 439 9.28 4.52 -28.84
CA SER A 439 8.38 3.57 -29.49
C SER A 439 7.05 3.53 -28.74
N VAL A 440 5.95 3.40 -29.48
CA VAL A 440 4.59 3.26 -28.93
C VAL A 440 3.94 2.03 -29.51
N PHE A 441 3.40 1.18 -28.63
CA PHE A 441 2.64 0.00 -28.98
C PHE A 441 1.23 0.15 -28.39
N THR A 442 0.21 -0.31 -29.12
CA THR A 442 -1.19 -0.23 -28.69
C THR A 442 -1.92 -1.53 -28.99
N SER A 443 -2.87 -1.88 -28.13
CA SER A 443 -3.93 -2.83 -28.48
C SER A 443 -4.70 -2.33 -29.71
N PRO A 444 -5.24 -3.23 -30.56
CA PRO A 444 -6.00 -2.85 -31.75
C PRO A 444 -7.38 -2.23 -31.45
N ALA A 445 -7.85 -2.23 -30.20
CA ALA A 445 -9.08 -1.53 -29.82
C ALA A 445 -8.99 -0.02 -30.10
N LEU A 446 -10.04 0.56 -30.69
CA LEU A 446 -10.07 1.97 -31.07
C LEU A 446 -9.73 2.92 -29.91
N ARG A 447 -10.29 2.66 -28.72
CA ARG A 447 -9.99 3.39 -27.47
C ARG A 447 -8.50 3.44 -27.14
N CYS A 448 -7.76 2.36 -27.40
CA CYS A 448 -6.33 2.28 -27.12
C CYS A 448 -5.53 3.10 -28.16
N VAL A 449 -5.89 2.98 -29.44
CA VAL A 449 -5.26 3.75 -30.53
C VAL A 449 -5.51 5.26 -30.36
N GLN A 450 -6.72 5.65 -29.95
CA GLN A 450 -7.06 7.04 -29.63
C GLN A 450 -6.28 7.58 -28.43
N THR A 451 -6.15 6.78 -27.37
CA THR A 451 -5.34 7.15 -26.19
C THR A 451 -3.89 7.43 -26.62
N ALA A 452 -3.30 6.51 -27.39
CA ALA A 452 -1.93 6.63 -27.88
C ALA A 452 -1.73 7.88 -28.76
N LYS A 453 -2.69 8.18 -29.65
CA LYS A 453 -2.65 9.40 -30.48
C LYS A 453 -2.63 10.66 -29.63
N HIS A 454 -3.55 10.80 -28.67
CA HIS A 454 -3.65 12.02 -27.86
C HIS A 454 -2.45 12.22 -26.93
N ILE A 455 -1.88 11.13 -26.38
CA ILE A 455 -0.61 11.20 -25.64
C ILE A 455 0.52 11.71 -26.55
N LEU A 456 0.61 11.20 -27.79
CA LEU A 456 1.64 11.60 -28.75
C LEU A 456 1.48 13.06 -29.23
N GLU A 457 0.25 13.54 -29.38
CA GLU A 457 -0.06 14.94 -29.73
C GLU A 457 0.46 15.92 -28.65
N GLU A 458 0.30 15.57 -27.36
CA GLU A 458 0.81 16.43 -26.29
C GLU A 458 2.32 16.31 -26.11
N LEU A 459 2.89 15.13 -26.32
CA LEU A 459 4.35 14.94 -26.38
C LEU A 459 5.03 15.62 -27.58
N LYS A 460 4.27 16.15 -28.54
CA LYS A 460 4.77 16.71 -29.81
C LYS A 460 5.55 15.67 -30.64
N LEU A 461 5.12 14.40 -30.57
CA LEU A 461 5.74 13.26 -31.23
C LEU A 461 4.83 12.59 -32.27
N GLU A 462 3.60 13.09 -32.46
CA GLU A 462 2.57 12.50 -33.30
C GLU A 462 2.97 12.37 -34.78
N LYS A 463 3.88 13.21 -35.26
CA LYS A 463 4.44 13.12 -36.63
C LYS A 463 5.72 12.27 -36.70
N LYS A 464 6.41 12.08 -35.56
CA LYS A 464 7.74 11.46 -35.50
C LYS A 464 7.69 9.99 -35.12
N VAL A 465 6.80 9.61 -34.20
CA VAL A 465 6.68 8.26 -33.68
C VAL A 465 5.40 7.62 -34.25
N LYS A 466 5.57 6.54 -35.01
CA LYS A 466 4.44 5.77 -35.53
C LYS A 466 3.88 4.82 -34.46
N ILE A 467 2.57 4.71 -34.37
CA ILE A 467 1.85 3.81 -33.48
C ILE A 467 1.92 2.38 -34.04
N ARG A 468 2.46 1.44 -33.25
CA ARG A 468 2.53 0.02 -33.61
C ARG A 468 1.34 -0.72 -33.01
N VAL A 469 0.41 -1.14 -33.86
CA VAL A 469 -0.77 -1.90 -33.41
C VAL A 469 -0.38 -3.35 -33.18
N GLU A 470 -0.46 -3.82 -31.93
CA GLU A 470 -0.03 -5.14 -31.46
C GLU A 470 -1.24 -5.93 -30.93
N PRO A 471 -1.75 -6.91 -31.70
CA PRO A 471 -2.86 -7.77 -31.27
C PRO A 471 -2.56 -8.57 -29.99
N GLY A 472 -1.29 -8.87 -29.69
CA GLY A 472 -0.85 -9.60 -28.49
C GLY A 472 -1.09 -8.93 -27.16
N ILE A 473 -1.41 -7.63 -27.16
CA ILE A 473 -1.78 -6.88 -25.97
C ILE A 473 -3.27 -6.49 -25.98
N PHE A 474 -4.09 -7.16 -26.80
CA PHE A 474 -5.54 -7.09 -26.69
C PHE A 474 -6.02 -7.72 -25.38
N GLU A 475 -7.19 -7.30 -24.90
CA GLU A 475 -7.74 -7.82 -23.65
C GLU A 475 -8.07 -9.32 -23.72
N TRP A 476 -8.15 -9.94 -22.55
CA TRP A 476 -8.34 -11.39 -22.44
C TRP A 476 -9.71 -11.80 -22.98
N THR A 477 -9.77 -12.70 -23.96
CA THR A 477 -11.02 -13.08 -24.66
C THR A 477 -11.76 -14.29 -24.06
N LYS A 478 -11.33 -14.84 -22.92
CA LYS A 478 -11.89 -16.11 -22.37
C LYS A 478 -13.33 -15.99 -21.84
N TRP A 479 -13.81 -14.78 -21.60
CA TRP A 479 -15.20 -14.49 -21.19
C TRP A 479 -16.13 -14.23 -22.39
N GLU A 480 -15.61 -14.30 -23.62
CA GLU A 480 -16.36 -14.15 -24.87
C GLU A 480 -16.70 -15.48 -25.56
N ALA A 481 -16.75 -16.59 -24.81
CA ALA A 481 -17.22 -17.86 -25.35
C ALA A 481 -18.69 -17.72 -25.81
N GLY A 482 -18.88 -17.41 -27.10
CA GLY A 482 -20.18 -17.19 -27.74
C GLY A 482 -20.43 -15.80 -28.33
N LYS A 483 -19.49 -14.84 -28.22
CA LYS A 483 -19.60 -13.54 -28.91
C LYS A 483 -18.69 -13.51 -30.15
N THR A 484 -19.17 -12.87 -31.22
CA THR A 484 -18.39 -12.56 -32.42
C THR A 484 -17.18 -11.71 -32.04
N THR A 485 -15.99 -12.07 -32.53
CA THR A 485 -14.77 -11.26 -32.40
C THR A 485 -15.09 -9.80 -32.72
N PRO A 486 -14.71 -8.83 -31.87
CA PRO A 486 -15.01 -7.43 -32.13
C PRO A 486 -14.47 -7.04 -33.50
N THR A 487 -15.29 -6.33 -34.28
CA THR A 487 -14.84 -5.81 -35.56
C THR A 487 -13.99 -4.61 -35.26
N LEU A 488 -12.67 -4.76 -35.38
CA LEU A 488 -11.67 -3.72 -35.11
C LEU A 488 -11.34 -2.96 -36.41
N MET A 489 -10.88 -1.72 -36.31
CA MET A 489 -10.47 -0.95 -37.49
C MET A 489 -9.21 -1.54 -38.13
N THR A 490 -9.16 -1.55 -39.47
CA THR A 490 -7.94 -1.94 -40.21
C THR A 490 -6.85 -0.87 -40.09
N LEU A 491 -5.60 -1.21 -40.42
CA LEU A 491 -4.52 -0.21 -40.45
C LEU A 491 -4.78 0.89 -41.48
N GLU A 492 -5.40 0.55 -42.59
CA GLU A 492 -5.83 1.48 -43.64
C GLU A 492 -6.91 2.43 -43.12
N GLU A 493 -7.97 1.91 -42.48
CA GLU A 493 -9.03 2.72 -41.88
C GLU A 493 -8.47 3.64 -40.77
N LEU A 494 -7.54 3.14 -39.94
CA LEU A 494 -6.87 3.96 -38.92
C LEU A 494 -6.03 5.08 -39.58
N LYS A 495 -5.32 4.78 -40.66
CA LYS A 495 -4.55 5.79 -41.39
C LYS A 495 -5.46 6.85 -42.02
N GLU A 496 -6.57 6.46 -42.62
CA GLU A 496 -7.58 7.36 -43.18
C GLU A 496 -8.24 8.24 -42.10
N ALA A 497 -8.43 7.70 -40.89
CA ALA A 497 -8.88 8.42 -39.72
C ALA A 497 -7.79 9.31 -39.06
N ASN A 498 -6.66 9.52 -39.75
CA ASN A 498 -5.55 10.37 -39.32
C ASN A 498 -4.92 9.88 -37.99
N PHE A 499 -4.76 8.56 -37.84
CA PHE A 499 -3.86 7.96 -36.86
C PHE A 499 -2.52 7.67 -37.54
N ASN A 500 -1.41 8.13 -36.94
CA ASN A 500 -0.06 7.88 -37.47
C ASN A 500 0.41 6.45 -37.17
N VAL A 501 -0.26 5.45 -37.75
CA VAL A 501 0.03 4.03 -37.54
C VAL A 501 1.19 3.54 -38.42
N SER A 502 1.91 2.54 -37.92
CA SER A 502 3.03 1.90 -38.62
C SER A 502 2.53 0.79 -39.54
N MET A 503 2.44 1.06 -40.85
CA MET A 503 2.08 0.05 -41.86
C MET A 503 3.11 -1.08 -41.99
N ASP A 504 4.37 -0.81 -41.61
CA ASP A 504 5.47 -1.78 -41.72
C ASP A 504 5.64 -2.65 -40.47
N TYR A 505 4.84 -2.39 -39.42
CA TYR A 505 4.94 -3.15 -38.18
C TYR A 505 4.37 -4.55 -38.39
N ARG A 506 5.17 -5.57 -38.06
CA ARG A 506 4.71 -6.97 -38.06
C ARG A 506 4.69 -7.50 -36.63
N SER A 507 3.47 -7.78 -36.14
CA SER A 507 3.25 -8.52 -34.91
C SER A 507 3.99 -9.85 -34.96
N PRO A 508 4.76 -10.24 -33.92
CA PRO A 508 5.24 -11.61 -33.81
C PRO A 508 4.04 -12.56 -33.76
N PHE A 509 4.01 -13.59 -34.61
CA PHE A 509 2.98 -14.64 -34.57
C PHE A 509 3.08 -15.40 -33.24
N TRP A 510 2.29 -15.02 -32.24
CA TRP A 510 2.01 -15.87 -31.09
C TRP A 510 0.71 -16.62 -31.40
N ALA A 511 0.82 -17.90 -31.78
CA ALA A 511 -0.33 -18.78 -31.66
C ALA A 511 -0.63 -18.88 -30.16
N CYS A 512 -1.81 -18.42 -29.74
CA CYS A 512 -2.30 -18.64 -28.39
C CYS A 512 -2.63 -20.12 -28.18
N ALA A 513 -1.60 -20.96 -28.13
CA ALA A 513 -1.72 -22.30 -27.61
C ALA A 513 -1.32 -22.25 -26.14
N SER A 514 -2.24 -22.71 -25.29
CA SER A 514 -2.08 -23.01 -23.86
C SER A 514 -0.63 -23.32 -23.44
N ALA A 515 -0.25 -22.94 -22.22
CA ALA A 515 1.08 -22.86 -21.60
C ALA A 515 2.03 -24.09 -21.65
N LYS A 516 1.94 -24.98 -22.65
CA LYS A 516 2.85 -26.09 -22.88
C LYS A 516 3.12 -26.23 -24.38
N LYS A 517 4.34 -25.81 -24.78
CA LYS A 517 5.05 -26.04 -26.06
C LYS A 517 4.87 -24.98 -27.15
N THR A 518 5.87 -24.11 -27.26
CA THR A 518 6.16 -23.29 -28.44
C THR A 518 6.87 -24.12 -29.52
N LYS A 519 6.29 -24.21 -30.72
CA LYS A 519 7.00 -24.53 -31.96
C LYS A 519 6.51 -23.60 -33.07
N ARG A 520 7.46 -23.13 -33.89
CA ARG A 520 7.23 -22.27 -35.06
C ARG A 520 6.65 -23.13 -36.19
N LYS A 521 5.48 -22.79 -36.73
CA LYS A 521 4.99 -23.33 -38.01
C LYS A 521 4.81 -22.19 -39.01
N GLY A 522 5.28 -22.44 -40.23
CA GLY A 522 5.39 -21.47 -41.31
C GLY A 522 4.09 -21.21 -42.07
N ASN A 523 4.19 -20.14 -42.87
CA ASN A 523 3.34 -19.65 -43.97
C ASN A 523 1.89 -20.16 -44.07
N GLY A 524 0.96 -19.24 -43.90
CA GLY A 524 -0.43 -19.34 -44.38
C GLY A 524 -1.08 -17.95 -44.39
N SER A 525 -1.72 -17.61 -45.49
CA SER A 525 -2.35 -16.33 -45.85
C SER A 525 -3.50 -15.91 -44.92
N TRP A 526 -3.70 -14.57 -44.87
CA TRP A 526 -4.68 -13.72 -44.16
C TRP A 526 -5.95 -14.35 -43.62
#